data_AF-A0A7S7ZA03-F1
#
_entry.id   AF-A0A7S7ZA03-F1
#
_cell.length_a   1.000
_cell.length_b   1.000
_cell.length_c   1.000
_cell.angle_alpha   90.00
_cell.angle_beta   90.00
_cell.angle_gamma   90.00
#
_symmetry.space_group_name_H-M   'P 1'
#
loop_
_entity.id
_entity.type
_entity.pdbx_description
1 polymer ?
#
loop_
_entity_poly.entity_id
_entity_poly.type
_entity_poly.pdbx_seq_one_letter_code
_entity_poly.pdbx_strand_id
1 'polypeptide(L)'
;MSVPMNEAFEFDGRERAMIRAIELFRMKADECEHRAKHTINKSEQAELVDMCAEFHWLSGEAARLQNRITQLDASRMSAIDGRITPASAAPQALIP
;
A
#
# COMPACT_ATOMS: atom_id res chain seq x y z
N MET A 1 14.95 -22.90 -12.68
CA MET A 1 13.55 -22.49 -12.49
C MET A 1 13.53 -20.97 -12.54
N SER A 2 13.01 -20.40 -13.63
CA SER A 2 13.01 -18.95 -13.88
C SER A 2 11.76 -18.35 -13.25
N VAL A 3 11.92 -17.42 -12.32
CA VAL A 3 10.81 -16.61 -11.81
C VAL A 3 10.24 -15.80 -12.99
N PRO A 4 8.91 -15.77 -13.22
CA PRO A 4 8.34 -15.07 -14.36
C PRO A 4 8.57 -13.57 -14.21
N MET A 5 9.49 -13.03 -15.00
CA MET A 5 9.86 -11.60 -15.05
C MET A 5 8.66 -10.66 -15.27
N ASN A 6 7.53 -11.17 -15.77
CA ASN A 6 6.31 -10.40 -16.03
C ASN A 6 5.57 -9.95 -14.76
N GLU A 7 5.53 -10.77 -13.70
CA GLU A 7 4.71 -10.44 -12.52
C GLU A 7 5.33 -9.31 -11.69
N ALA A 8 6.66 -9.27 -11.58
CA ALA A 8 7.37 -8.21 -10.87
C ALA A 8 7.23 -6.84 -11.56
N PHE A 9 7.25 -6.81 -12.90
CA PHE A 9 7.07 -5.58 -13.68
C PHE A 9 5.63 -5.04 -13.58
N GLU A 10 4.63 -5.92 -13.60
CA GLU A 10 3.24 -5.52 -13.40
C GLU A 10 2.96 -5.03 -11.98
N PHE A 11 3.57 -5.65 -10.96
CA PHE A 11 3.44 -5.24 -9.57
C PHE A 11 3.98 -3.82 -9.35
N ASP A 12 5.19 -3.54 -9.84
CA ASP A 12 5.84 -2.23 -9.81
C ASP A 12 5.03 -1.15 -10.57
N GLY A 13 4.37 -1.54 -11.67
CA GLY A 13 3.40 -0.68 -12.36
C GLY A 13 2.18 -0.30 -11.51
N ARG A 14 1.62 -1.25 -10.77
CA ARG A 14 0.45 -1.05 -9.90
C ARG A 14 0.79 -0.27 -8.63
N GLU A 15 1.94 -0.52 -8.02
CA GLU A 15 2.44 0.25 -6.88
C GLU A 15 2.62 1.74 -7.24
N ARG A 16 3.25 2.03 -8.39
CA ARG A 16 3.34 3.40 -8.91
C ARG A 16 1.97 4.04 -9.17
N ALA A 17 0.99 3.27 -9.65
CA ALA A 17 -0.36 3.78 -9.85
C ALA A 17 -1.02 4.18 -8.52
N MET A 18 -0.82 3.37 -7.46
CA MET A 18 -1.36 3.65 -6.14
C MET A 18 -0.71 4.89 -5.49
N ILE A 19 0.63 5.03 -5.59
CA ILE A 19 1.34 6.22 -5.11
C ILE A 19 0.78 7.48 -5.78
N ARG A 20 0.63 7.46 -7.11
CA ARG A 20 0.06 8.59 -7.86
C ARG A 20 -1.39 8.90 -7.48
N ALA A 21 -2.20 7.89 -7.17
CA ALA A 21 -3.56 8.11 -6.68
C ALA A 21 -3.57 8.80 -5.31
N ILE A 22 -2.69 8.38 -4.39
CA ILE A 22 -2.51 9.01 -3.08
C ILE A 22 -2.09 10.48 -3.22
N GLU A 23 -1.15 10.76 -4.11
CA GLU A 23 -0.69 12.13 -4.43
C GLU A 23 -1.82 12.98 -5.02
N LEU A 24 -2.61 12.41 -5.93
CA LEU A 24 -3.77 13.08 -6.53
C LEU A 24 -4.82 13.46 -5.47
N PHE A 25 -5.11 12.57 -4.50
CA PHE A 25 -6.02 12.90 -3.40
C PHE A 25 -5.49 14.06 -2.55
N ARG A 26 -4.19 14.09 -2.24
CA ARG A 26 -3.58 15.20 -1.47
C ARG A 26 -3.67 16.51 -2.24
N MET A 27 -3.32 16.51 -3.52
CA MET A 27 -3.43 17.69 -4.36
C MET A 27 -4.87 18.23 -4.42
N LYS A 28 -5.88 17.35 -4.45
CA LYS A 28 -7.28 17.76 -4.42
C LYS A 28 -7.73 18.29 -3.06
N ALA A 29 -7.22 17.74 -1.96
CA ALA A 29 -7.42 18.30 -0.64
C ALA A 29 -6.85 19.73 -0.56
N ASP A 30 -5.62 19.94 -1.02
CA ASP A 30 -4.96 21.25 -1.04
C ASP A 30 -5.73 22.26 -1.92
N GLU A 31 -6.25 21.82 -3.08
CA GLU A 31 -7.09 22.64 -3.96
C GLU A 31 -8.39 23.07 -3.26
N CYS A 32 -9.07 22.14 -2.59
CA CYS A 32 -10.27 22.41 -1.81
C CYS A 32 -9.99 23.39 -0.66
N GLU A 33 -8.91 23.19 0.10
CA GLU A 33 -8.50 24.08 1.18
C GLU A 33 -8.18 25.49 0.67
N HIS A 34 -7.43 25.59 -0.43
CA HIS A 34 -7.10 26.86 -1.06
C HIS A 34 -8.37 27.60 -1.49
N ARG A 35 -9.29 26.93 -2.19
CA ARG A 35 -10.57 27.52 -2.60
C ARG A 35 -11.39 27.96 -1.39
N ALA A 36 -11.51 27.13 -0.35
CA ALA A 36 -12.26 27.45 0.87
C ALA A 36 -11.75 28.72 1.57
N LYS A 37 -10.43 28.99 1.54
CA LYS A 37 -9.83 30.20 2.11
C LYS A 37 -10.22 31.48 1.36
N HIS A 38 -10.61 31.37 0.09
CA HIS A 38 -10.93 32.51 -0.78
C HIS A 38 -12.44 32.66 -1.08
N THR A 39 -13.26 31.69 -0.69
CA THR A 39 -14.71 31.71 -0.91
C THR A 39 -15.44 32.59 0.12
N ILE A 40 -16.28 33.51 -0.37
CA ILE A 40 -17.13 34.38 0.48
C ILE A 40 -18.44 33.67 0.88
N ASN A 41 -18.94 32.78 0.02
CA ASN A 41 -20.15 32.02 0.27
C ASN A 41 -19.90 30.95 1.35
N LYS A 42 -20.53 31.10 2.52
CA LYS A 42 -20.36 30.19 3.66
C LYS A 42 -20.79 28.75 3.37
N SER A 43 -21.79 28.53 2.52
CA SER A 43 -22.25 27.19 2.16
C SER A 43 -21.21 26.48 1.30
N GLU A 44 -20.71 27.17 0.27
CA GLU A 44 -19.66 26.63 -0.62
C GLU A 44 -18.35 26.43 0.16
N GLN A 45 -18.01 27.35 1.07
CA GLN A 45 -16.85 27.20 1.94
C GLN A 45 -16.95 25.93 2.81
N ALA A 46 -18.12 25.66 3.41
CA ALA A 46 -18.32 24.45 4.21
C ALA A 46 -18.18 23.17 3.36
N GLU A 47 -18.79 23.15 2.17
CA GLU A 47 -18.69 22.01 1.25
C GLU A 47 -17.23 21.76 0.82
N LEU A 48 -16.46 22.81 0.52
CA LEU A 48 -15.04 22.69 0.18
C LEU A 48 -14.20 22.16 1.36
N VAL A 49 -14.52 22.56 2.59
CA VAL A 49 -13.85 22.03 3.80
C VAL A 49 -14.18 20.56 4.00
N ASP A 50 -15.43 20.15 3.82
CA ASP A 50 -15.87 18.76 3.92
C ASP A 50 -15.16 17.90 2.87
N MET A 51 -15.13 18.35 1.62
CA MET A 51 -14.39 17.67 0.53
C MET A 51 -12.90 17.55 0.83
N CYS A 52 -12.27 18.60 1.39
CA CYS A 52 -10.86 18.57 1.80
C CYS A 52 -10.60 17.47 2.83
N ALA A 53 -11.46 17.37 3.85
CA ALA A 53 -11.37 16.34 4.87
C ALA A 53 -11.53 14.93 4.27
N GLU A 54 -12.48 14.73 3.37
CA GLU A 54 -12.68 13.45 2.67
C GLU A 54 -11.46 13.04 1.84
N PHE A 55 -10.87 13.97 1.08
CA PHE A 55 -9.66 13.68 0.30
C PHE A 55 -8.46 13.33 1.18
N HIS A 56 -8.27 14.03 2.31
CA HIS A 56 -7.21 13.67 3.26
C HIS A 56 -7.44 12.28 3.87
N TRP A 57 -8.69 11.96 4.25
CA TRP A 57 -9.04 10.64 4.78
C TRP A 57 -8.76 9.54 3.76
N LEU A 58 -9.22 9.70 2.51
CA LEU A 58 -8.99 8.74 1.42
C LEU A 58 -7.50 8.54 1.16
N SER A 59 -6.71 9.63 1.13
CA SER A 59 -5.25 9.55 0.97
C SER A 59 -4.59 8.76 2.10
N GLY A 60 -5.01 9.00 3.35
CA GLY A 60 -4.52 8.29 4.53
C GLY A 60 -4.84 6.80 4.49
N GLU A 61 -6.10 6.44 4.21
CA GLU A 61 -6.53 5.04 4.11
C GLU A 61 -5.86 4.30 2.96
N ALA A 62 -5.72 4.95 1.80
CA ALA A 62 -4.98 4.41 0.67
C ALA A 62 -3.52 4.12 1.03
N ALA A 63 -2.83 5.04 1.71
CA ALA A 63 -1.46 4.84 2.18
C ALA A 63 -1.35 3.70 3.22
N ARG A 64 -2.30 3.63 4.16
CA ARG A 64 -2.38 2.57 5.17
C ARG A 64 -2.53 1.19 4.52
N LEU A 65 -3.41 1.08 3.53
CA LEU A 65 -3.64 -0.17 2.79
C LEU A 65 -2.43 -0.56 1.94
N GLN A 66 -1.80 0.39 1.24
CA GLN A 66 -0.59 0.12 0.46
C GLN A 66 0.55 -0.41 1.35
N ASN A 67 0.79 0.23 2.50
CA ASN A 67 1.78 -0.24 3.47
C ASN A 67 1.47 -1.68 3.94
N ARG A 68 0.19 -1.99 4.19
CA ARG A 68 -0.21 -3.35 4.59
C ARG A 68 0.06 -4.38 3.49
N ILE A 69 -0.18 -4.04 2.22
CA ILE A 69 0.14 -4.90 1.07
C ILE A 69 1.65 -5.16 1.03
N THR A 70 2.49 -4.13 1.09
CA THR A 70 3.95 -4.25 1.10
C THR A 70 4.45 -5.16 2.24
N GLN A 71 3.89 -5.04 3.44
CA GLN A 71 4.24 -5.90 4.57
C GLN A 71 3.86 -7.37 4.34
N LEU A 72 2.70 -7.63 3.75
CA LEU A 72 2.24 -8.98 3.44
C LEU A 72 3.13 -9.63 2.37
N ASP A 73 3.55 -8.87 1.35
CA ASP A 73 4.45 -9.37 0.33
C ASP A 73 5.86 -9.64 0.87
N ALA A 74 6.42 -8.75 1.70
CA ALA A 74 7.70 -9.00 2.38
C ALA A 74 7.65 -10.28 3.26
N SER A 75 6.53 -10.48 3.97
CA SER A 75 6.33 -11.67 4.80
C SER A 75 6.24 -12.96 3.97
N ARG A 76 5.59 -12.90 2.79
CA ARG A 76 5.54 -14.03 1.84
C ARG A 76 6.92 -14.39 1.32
N MET A 77 7.74 -13.40 0.97
CA MET A 77 9.11 -13.64 0.48
C MET A 77 9.98 -14.29 1.55
N SER A 78 9.89 -13.85 2.81
CA SER A 78 10.61 -14.46 3.93
C SER A 78 10.19 -15.92 4.20
N ALA A 79 8.90 -16.25 4.03
CA ALA A 79 8.40 -17.61 4.21
C ALA A 79 8.84 -18.59 3.12
N ILE A 80 9.18 -18.10 1.92
CA ILE A 80 9.70 -18.93 0.82
C ILE A 80 11.17 -19.27 1.05
N ASP A 81 11.96 -18.31 1.57
CA ASP A 81 13.38 -18.50 1.88
C ASP A 81 13.61 -19.45 3.07
N GLY A 82 12.68 -19.51 4.02
CA GLY A 82 12.72 -20.42 5.17
C GLY A 82 12.42 -21.90 4.88
N ARG A 83 12.09 -22.30 3.65
CA ARG A 83 11.75 -23.70 3.29
C ARG A 83 12.93 -24.56 2.83
N ILE A 84 14.16 -24.06 2.83
CA ILE A 84 15.36 -24.88 2.55
C ILE A 84 15.96 -25.42 3.87
N THR A 85 15.25 -26.32 4.54
CA THR A 85 15.76 -27.62 5.07
C THR A 85 14.67 -28.33 5.87
N PRO A 86 14.33 -29.57 5.45
CA PRO A 86 14.44 -30.65 6.42
C PRO A 86 15.19 -31.81 5.76
N ALA A 87 16.53 -31.73 5.73
CA ALA A 87 17.33 -32.92 5.46
C ALA A 87 17.45 -33.72 6.78
N SER A 88 16.45 -34.58 6.99
CA SER A 88 16.61 -35.95 7.52
C SER A 88 17.68 -36.16 8.60
N ALA A 89 17.28 -36.08 9.87
CA ALA A 89 17.94 -36.86 10.91
C ALA A 89 17.37 -38.28 10.85
N ALA A 90 18.14 -39.21 10.26
CA ALA A 90 17.82 -40.62 10.20
C ALA A 90 17.66 -41.22 11.62
N PRO A 91 16.78 -42.22 11.81
CA PRO A 91 16.53 -42.82 13.12
C PRO A 91 17.73 -43.69 13.53
N GLN A 92 18.40 -43.32 14.62
CA GLN A 92 19.30 -44.25 15.31
C GLN A 92 18.46 -45.15 16.21
N ALA A 93 18.03 -46.29 15.66
CA ALA A 93 17.68 -47.45 16.46
C ALA A 93 18.82 -48.45 16.34
N LEU A 94 19.76 -48.41 17.29
CA LEU A 94 20.57 -49.57 17.61
C LEU A 94 20.84 -49.54 19.11
N ILE A 95 20.80 -50.74 19.70
CA ILE A 95 21.23 -51.18 21.04
C ILE A 95 20.06 -51.52 21.99
N PRO A 96 20.11 -52.64 22.74
CA PRO A 96 20.97 -53.84 22.65
C PRO A 96 20.26 -55.06 22.05
#